data_AF-A0A965FD72-F1
#
_entry.id   AF-A0A965FD72-F1
#
_cell.length_a   1.000
_cell.length_b   1.000
_cell.length_c   1.000
_cell.angle_alpha   90.00
_cell.angle_beta   90.00
_cell.angle_gamma   90.00
#
_symmetry.space_group_name_H-M   'P 1'
#
loop_
_entity.id
_entity.type
_entity.pdbx_description
1 polymer ?
#
loop_
_entity_poly.entity_id
_entity_poly.type
_entity_poly.pdbx_seq_one_letter_code
_entity_poly.pdbx_strand_id
1 'polypeptide(L)'
;EYAVRGGIIDLFPAGEPEPIRLDLFGDEIEDMRRFDTASQRSGKVVPALALRPVGEVFLDEASRTRFRGAYRELFGAAAADDPLYGAISAGRRYPGMEHWAGLFHENMVPLLEYLPGAEISFDHQAEEVLKARLEMITDHYEARRVPIRVGEGDVPYRPAPPATLYLDDADWSAMLADCRVLRFSPFAVPEGIAAGGRPGPLFAEARSAGENVFAAYAAMVQGEAKAKRRPVLAAWSRGSRERLGNLLRENGVRAEAAEDWKAARALPDDVVALVVMGIERGFIAEGIAVTAEQDLLGERIARPPRRRRRADQFIADATEIAEGDLVVHQDHGIGRYEGLVTIEVSGA
;
A
#
# COMPACT_ATOMS: atom_id res chain seq x y z
N GLU A 1 -12.30 0.27 -15.27
CA GLU A 1 -12.72 -0.04 -16.66
C GLU A 1 -14.23 -0.15 -16.70
N TYR A 2 -14.85 -0.03 -17.87
CA TYR A 2 -16.29 -0.26 -18.03
C TYR A 2 -16.63 -0.86 -19.39
N ALA A 3 -17.76 -1.56 -19.47
CA ALA A 3 -18.33 -2.09 -20.69
C ALA A 3 -19.83 -1.85 -20.71
N VAL A 4 -20.38 -1.50 -21.87
CA VAL A 4 -21.81 -1.26 -22.06
C VAL A 4 -22.35 -2.29 -23.04
N ARG A 5 -23.43 -2.98 -22.66
CA ARG A 5 -24.05 -4.05 -23.44
C ARG A 5 -25.57 -3.97 -23.31
N GLY A 6 -26.22 -3.24 -24.22
CA GLY A 6 -27.67 -3.01 -24.15
C GLY A 6 -28.04 -2.26 -22.86
N GLY A 7 -28.95 -2.84 -22.07
CA GLY A 7 -29.35 -2.31 -20.75
C GLY A 7 -28.35 -2.58 -19.63
N ILE A 8 -27.20 -3.20 -19.91
CA ILE A 8 -26.24 -3.57 -18.88
C ILE A 8 -24.98 -2.70 -18.96
N ILE A 9 -24.55 -2.18 -17.80
CA ILE A 9 -23.25 -1.52 -17.65
C ILE A 9 -22.41 -2.29 -16.63
N ASP A 10 -21.32 -2.89 -17.09
CA ASP A 10 -20.30 -3.46 -16.22
C ASP A 10 -19.25 -2.41 -15.91
N LEU A 11 -18.93 -2.23 -14.64
CA LEU A 11 -17.96 -1.25 -14.19
C LEU A 11 -17.05 -1.85 -13.12
N PHE A 12 -15.77 -1.50 -13.20
CA PHE A 12 -14.79 -1.79 -12.17
C PHE A 12 -14.36 -0.46 -11.54
N PRO A 13 -14.97 -0.05 -10.41
CA PRO A 13 -14.66 1.21 -9.75
C PRO A 13 -13.25 1.21 -9.17
N ALA A 14 -12.59 2.36 -9.23
CA ALA A 14 -11.32 2.54 -8.54
C ALA A 14 -11.52 2.43 -7.02
N GLY A 15 -10.77 1.53 -6.37
CA GLY A 15 -10.81 1.32 -4.92
C GLY A 15 -11.80 0.26 -4.44
N GLU A 16 -12.64 -0.30 -5.31
CA GLU A 16 -13.49 -1.45 -4.97
C GLU A 16 -12.74 -2.77 -5.21
N PRO A 17 -12.98 -3.82 -4.39
CA PRO A 17 -12.33 -5.10 -4.56
C PRO A 17 -12.96 -5.97 -5.66
N GLU A 18 -14.19 -5.64 -6.08
CA GLU A 18 -14.99 -6.42 -7.03
C GLU A 18 -15.71 -5.48 -8.00
N PRO A 19 -15.90 -5.87 -9.28
CA PRO A 19 -16.69 -5.09 -10.21
C PRO A 19 -18.18 -5.19 -9.92
N ILE A 20 -18.93 -4.25 -10.48
CA ILE A 20 -20.37 -4.11 -10.31
C ILE A 20 -21.01 -4.08 -11.70
N ARG A 21 -22.15 -4.76 -11.81
CA ARG A 21 -23.04 -4.74 -12.96
C ARG A 21 -24.25 -3.90 -12.62
N LEU A 22 -24.54 -2.90 -13.44
CA LEU A 22 -25.77 -2.11 -13.41
C LEU A 22 -26.73 -2.70 -14.45
N ASP A 23 -27.96 -2.95 -14.06
CA ASP A 23 -29.05 -3.30 -14.97
C ASP A 23 -29.98 -2.09 -15.11
N LEU A 24 -30.25 -1.67 -16.35
CA LEU A 24 -30.99 -0.47 -16.70
C LEU A 24 -32.34 -0.84 -17.30
N PHE A 25 -33.39 -0.18 -16.81
CA PHE A 25 -34.69 -0.16 -17.47
C PHE A 25 -34.95 1.25 -18.02
N GLY A 26 -34.71 1.43 -19.32
CA GLY A 26 -34.72 2.76 -19.93
C GLY A 26 -33.54 3.61 -19.42
N ASP A 27 -33.83 4.70 -18.74
CA ASP A 27 -32.88 5.63 -18.13
C ASP A 27 -32.75 5.45 -16.60
N GLU A 28 -33.42 4.46 -16.02
CA GLU A 28 -33.35 4.14 -14.59
C GLU A 28 -32.51 2.89 -14.31
N ILE A 29 -31.75 2.91 -13.21
CA ILE A 29 -31.04 1.73 -12.70
C ILE A 29 -32.05 0.88 -11.92
N GLU A 30 -32.35 -0.32 -12.42
CA GLU A 30 -33.26 -1.28 -11.79
C GLU A 30 -32.54 -2.09 -10.72
N ASP A 31 -31.30 -2.52 -10.99
CA ASP A 31 -30.54 -3.40 -10.12
C ASP A 31 -29.03 -3.14 -10.22
N MET A 32 -28.31 -3.41 -9.13
CA MET A 32 -26.86 -3.36 -9.07
C MET A 32 -26.31 -4.57 -8.34
N ARG A 33 -25.42 -5.33 -8.98
CA ARG A 33 -24.85 -6.55 -8.39
C ARG A 33 -23.35 -6.58 -8.55
N ARG A 34 -22.65 -7.04 -7.51
CA ARG A 34 -21.24 -7.44 -7.67
C ARG A 34 -21.16 -8.65 -8.59
N PHE A 35 -20.08 -8.80 -9.33
CA PHE A 35 -19.84 -10.05 -10.08
C PHE A 35 -18.37 -10.44 -10.01
N ASP A 36 -18.09 -11.72 -10.22
CA ASP A 36 -16.73 -12.22 -10.29
C ASP A 36 -16.20 -12.12 -11.72
N THR A 37 -15.05 -11.48 -11.93
CA THR A 37 -14.51 -11.23 -13.28
C THR A 37 -14.15 -12.51 -14.03
N ALA A 38 -13.77 -13.58 -13.31
CA ALA A 38 -13.34 -14.84 -13.90
C ALA A 38 -14.53 -15.70 -14.35
N SER A 39 -15.56 -15.80 -13.53
CA SER A 39 -16.76 -16.61 -13.80
C SER A 39 -17.89 -15.82 -14.46
N GLN A 40 -17.81 -14.49 -14.47
CA GLN A 40 -18.84 -13.56 -14.98
C GLN A 40 -20.23 -13.76 -14.34
N ARG A 41 -20.27 -14.36 -13.14
CA ARG A 41 -21.51 -14.65 -12.41
C ARG A 41 -21.83 -13.54 -11.41
N SER A 42 -23.09 -13.12 -11.43
CA SER A 42 -23.64 -12.15 -10.49
C SER A 42 -23.64 -12.71 -9.07
N GLY A 43 -23.15 -11.90 -8.14
CA GLY A 43 -23.09 -12.14 -6.71
C GLY A 43 -24.09 -11.27 -5.95
N LYS A 44 -23.62 -10.60 -4.89
CA LYS A 44 -24.47 -9.85 -3.96
C LYS A 44 -25.01 -8.56 -4.59
N VAL A 45 -26.27 -8.24 -4.30
CA VAL A 45 -26.89 -6.94 -4.61
C VAL A 45 -26.20 -5.84 -3.82
N VAL A 46 -26.02 -4.68 -4.46
CA VAL A 46 -25.40 -3.49 -3.87
C VAL A 46 -26.44 -2.36 -3.88
N PRO A 47 -26.73 -1.73 -2.74
CA PRO A 47 -27.78 -0.70 -2.68
C PRO A 47 -27.33 0.67 -3.19
N ALA A 48 -26.02 0.94 -3.23
CA ALA A 48 -25.45 2.21 -3.66
C ALA A 48 -24.04 2.04 -4.20
N LEU A 49 -23.67 2.89 -5.16
CA LEU A 49 -22.34 2.92 -5.77
C LEU A 49 -21.77 4.34 -5.70
N ALA A 50 -20.58 4.48 -5.12
CA ALA A 50 -19.81 5.71 -5.18
C ALA A 50 -18.69 5.55 -6.23
N LEU A 51 -18.80 6.27 -7.35
CA LEU A 51 -17.75 6.29 -8.36
C LEU A 51 -16.70 7.34 -8.01
N ARG A 52 -15.46 6.88 -7.83
CA ARG A 52 -14.30 7.75 -7.67
C ARG A 52 -13.53 7.88 -8.97
N PRO A 53 -12.88 9.02 -9.23
CA PRO A 53 -11.97 9.20 -10.35
C PRO A 53 -10.91 8.09 -10.41
N VAL A 54 -10.58 7.64 -11.63
CA VAL A 54 -9.54 6.63 -11.88
C VAL A 54 -8.11 7.19 -11.85
N GLY A 55 -7.96 8.50 -11.70
CA GLY A 55 -6.68 9.18 -11.59
C GLY A 55 -6.84 10.58 -11.01
N GLU A 56 -5.71 11.16 -10.61
CA GLU A 56 -5.65 12.45 -9.91
C GLU A 56 -5.71 13.63 -10.89
N VAL A 57 -5.29 13.43 -12.15
CA VAL A 57 -5.32 14.43 -13.22
C VAL A 57 -6.54 14.24 -14.11
N PHE A 58 -7.32 15.32 -14.25
CA PHE A 58 -8.47 15.41 -15.14
C PHE A 58 -8.09 16.09 -16.47
N LEU A 59 -8.69 15.65 -17.57
CA LEU A 59 -8.46 16.21 -18.91
C LEU A 59 -9.69 16.98 -19.45
N ASP A 60 -10.45 17.59 -18.54
CA ASP A 60 -11.48 18.55 -18.91
C ASP A 60 -10.88 19.81 -19.57
N GLU A 61 -11.72 20.66 -20.14
CA GLU A 61 -11.27 21.87 -20.85
C GLU A 61 -10.48 22.84 -19.97
N ALA A 62 -10.87 23.02 -18.71
CA ALA A 62 -10.20 23.93 -17.79
C ALA A 62 -8.81 23.40 -17.42
N SER A 63 -8.70 22.12 -17.06
CA SER A 63 -7.44 21.45 -16.70
C SER A 63 -6.45 21.42 -17.88
N ARG A 64 -6.94 21.15 -19.10
CA ARG A 64 -6.10 21.20 -20.31
C ARG A 64 -5.63 22.62 -20.62
N THR A 65 -6.49 23.63 -20.43
CA THR A 65 -6.13 25.03 -20.68
C THR A 65 -5.07 25.51 -19.68
N ARG A 66 -5.23 25.19 -18.40
CA ARG A 66 -4.23 25.46 -17.34
C ARG A 66 -2.88 24.81 -17.67
N PHE A 67 -2.88 23.51 -17.95
CA PHE A 67 -1.67 22.79 -18.31
C PHE A 67 -0.97 23.44 -19.50
N ARG A 68 -1.70 23.73 -20.59
CA ARG A 68 -1.12 24.33 -21.79
C ARG A 68 -0.53 25.72 -21.54
N GLY A 69 -1.12 26.51 -20.65
CA GLY A 69 -0.60 27.81 -20.24
C GLY A 69 0.68 27.65 -19.43
N ALA A 70 0.59 26.95 -18.30
CA ALA A 70 1.70 26.77 -17.36
C ALA A 70 2.89 26.04 -17.99
N TYR A 71 2.66 25.04 -18.84
CA TYR A 71 3.72 24.30 -19.52
C TYR A 71 4.53 25.18 -20.48
N ARG A 72 3.85 26.06 -21.24
CA ARG A 72 4.51 27.02 -22.15
C ARG A 72 5.20 28.14 -21.40
N GLU A 73 4.65 28.55 -20.26
CA GLU A 73 5.29 29.53 -19.37
C GLU A 73 6.61 29.00 -18.80
N LEU A 74 6.62 27.75 -18.31
CA LEU A 74 7.80 27.13 -17.73
C LEU A 74 8.88 26.79 -18.77
N PHE A 75 8.50 26.37 -19.97
CA PHE A 75 9.42 25.77 -20.93
C PHE A 75 9.56 26.51 -22.26
N GLY A 76 8.82 27.60 -22.45
CA GLY A 76 8.88 28.44 -23.65
C GLY A 76 8.11 27.88 -24.86
N ALA A 77 8.23 28.58 -25.99
CA ALA A 77 7.44 28.29 -27.19
C ALA A 77 7.73 26.90 -27.80
N ALA A 78 8.98 26.42 -27.72
CA ALA A 78 9.38 25.12 -28.26
C ALA A 78 8.72 23.92 -27.55
N ALA A 79 8.16 24.13 -26.35
CA ALA A 79 7.44 23.10 -25.61
C ALA A 79 6.08 22.75 -26.25
N ALA A 80 5.57 23.59 -27.17
CA ALA A 80 4.34 23.32 -27.90
C ALA A 80 4.48 22.13 -28.88
N ASP A 81 5.71 21.80 -29.28
CA ASP A 81 6.01 20.68 -30.18
C ASP A 81 6.21 19.36 -29.42
N ASP A 82 6.20 19.38 -28.08
CA ASP A 82 6.42 18.18 -27.28
C ASP A 82 5.23 17.21 -27.42
N PRO A 83 5.47 15.89 -27.57
CA PRO A 83 4.42 14.88 -27.64
C PRO A 83 3.44 14.91 -26.48
N LEU A 84 3.93 15.19 -25.26
CA LEU A 84 3.10 15.39 -24.07
C LEU A 84 2.11 16.54 -24.28
N TYR A 85 2.61 17.72 -24.68
CA TYR A 85 1.77 18.89 -24.90
C TYR A 85 0.69 18.64 -25.97
N GLY A 86 1.06 17.99 -27.08
CA GLY A 86 0.14 17.59 -28.14
C GLY A 86 -0.93 16.61 -27.66
N ALA A 87 -0.54 15.57 -26.90
CA ALA A 87 -1.47 14.58 -26.36
C ALA A 87 -2.50 15.22 -25.41
N ILE A 88 -2.03 16.01 -24.45
CA ILE A 88 -2.90 16.71 -23.49
C ILE A 88 -3.81 17.71 -24.20
N SER A 89 -3.29 18.46 -25.18
CA SER A 89 -4.12 19.38 -25.99
C SER A 89 -5.25 18.65 -26.73
N ALA A 90 -4.97 17.44 -27.22
CA ALA A 90 -5.98 16.58 -27.85
C ALA A 90 -6.91 15.86 -26.84
N GLY A 91 -6.75 16.09 -25.54
CA GLY A 91 -7.53 15.41 -24.50
C GLY A 91 -7.19 13.94 -24.32
N ARG A 92 -6.00 13.51 -24.74
CA ARG A 92 -5.51 12.15 -24.58
C ARG A 92 -4.57 12.06 -23.39
N ARG A 93 -4.67 10.96 -22.64
CA ARG A 93 -3.68 10.65 -21.59
C ARG A 93 -2.31 10.40 -22.21
N TYR A 94 -1.27 10.79 -21.49
CA TYR A 94 0.12 10.53 -21.85
C TYR A 94 0.80 9.80 -20.69
N PRO A 95 1.56 8.73 -20.93
CA PRO A 95 2.23 8.00 -19.85
C PRO A 95 3.14 8.92 -19.01
N GLY A 96 2.93 8.93 -17.69
CA GLY A 96 3.72 9.74 -16.75
C GLY A 96 3.34 11.22 -16.71
N MET A 97 2.21 11.63 -17.30
CA MET A 97 1.71 13.02 -17.23
C MET A 97 1.53 13.52 -15.79
N GLU A 98 1.38 12.61 -14.83
CA GLU A 98 1.28 12.86 -13.39
C GLU A 98 2.53 13.57 -12.82
N HIS A 99 3.69 13.48 -13.49
CA HIS A 99 4.89 14.26 -13.11
C HIS A 99 4.70 15.78 -13.25
N TRP A 100 3.61 16.21 -13.91
CA TRP A 100 3.21 17.60 -14.06
C TRP A 100 1.85 17.87 -13.42
N ALA A 101 1.37 17.02 -12.48
CA ALA A 101 0.03 17.15 -11.91
C ALA A 101 -0.27 18.58 -11.42
N GLY A 102 0.69 19.24 -10.76
CA GLY A 102 0.56 20.64 -10.31
C GLY A 102 0.24 21.66 -11.41
N LEU A 103 0.49 21.35 -12.69
CA LEU A 103 0.15 22.22 -13.83
C LEU A 103 -1.29 22.04 -14.32
N PHE A 104 -1.99 20.98 -13.89
CA PHE A 104 -3.39 20.72 -14.25
C PHE A 104 -4.38 21.34 -13.27
N HIS A 105 -3.94 21.61 -12.04
CA HIS A 105 -4.77 22.13 -10.95
C HIS A 105 -4.53 23.63 -10.73
N GLU A 106 -5.51 24.31 -10.14
CA GLU A 106 -5.35 25.71 -9.73
C GLU A 106 -4.45 25.83 -8.51
N ASN A 107 -4.62 24.91 -7.56
CA ASN A 107 -3.82 24.80 -6.36
C ASN A 107 -3.62 23.32 -6.02
N MET A 108 -2.47 23.01 -5.43
CA MET A 108 -2.21 21.74 -4.76
C MET A 108 -2.28 22.00 -3.26
N VAL A 109 -2.95 21.12 -2.52
CA VAL A 109 -3.11 21.28 -1.06
C VAL A 109 -2.41 20.13 -0.32
N PRO A 110 -1.84 20.38 0.87
CA PRO A 110 -1.27 19.32 1.68
C PRO A 110 -2.32 18.31 2.15
N LEU A 111 -1.89 17.09 2.47
CA LEU A 111 -2.78 16.04 2.95
C LEU A 111 -3.58 16.45 4.21
N LEU A 112 -2.98 17.25 5.09
CA LEU A 112 -3.61 17.66 6.35
C LEU A 112 -4.82 18.58 6.17
N GLU A 113 -4.95 19.25 5.02
CA GLU A 113 -6.16 20.03 4.74
C GLU A 113 -7.40 19.14 4.63
N TYR A 114 -7.23 17.87 4.23
CA TYR A 114 -8.29 16.87 4.23
C TYR A 114 -8.57 16.27 5.62
N LEU A 115 -7.72 16.56 6.62
CA LEU A 115 -7.76 15.96 7.95
C LEU A 115 -7.75 17.04 9.06
N PRO A 116 -8.75 17.95 9.10
CA PRO A 116 -8.79 19.01 10.08
C PRO A 116 -8.84 18.45 11.51
N GLY A 117 -7.97 18.97 12.38
CA GLY A 117 -7.88 18.54 13.78
C GLY A 117 -7.14 17.23 14.02
N ALA A 118 -6.45 16.68 13.01
CA ALA A 118 -5.60 15.52 13.19
C ALA A 118 -4.43 15.82 14.15
N GLU A 119 -4.13 14.85 15.02
CA GLU A 119 -2.88 14.84 15.79
C GLU A 119 -1.83 14.04 15.00
N ILE A 120 -0.61 14.55 14.94
CA ILE A 120 0.48 13.94 14.18
C ILE A 120 1.53 13.44 15.14
N SER A 121 2.00 12.22 14.92
CA SER A 121 3.18 11.70 15.58
C SER A 121 4.31 11.42 14.61
N PHE A 122 5.53 11.80 14.97
CA PHE A 122 6.74 11.45 14.25
C PHE A 122 7.59 10.49 15.07
N ASP A 123 8.15 9.50 14.37
CA ASP A 123 9.16 8.61 14.93
C ASP A 123 10.51 9.35 15.05
N HIS A 124 11.46 8.71 15.72
CA HIS A 124 12.82 9.19 15.79
C HIS A 124 13.40 9.36 14.38
N GLN A 125 14.15 10.45 14.18
CA GLN A 125 14.81 10.81 12.92
C GLN A 125 13.88 11.28 11.78
N ALA A 126 12.60 11.55 12.05
CA ALA A 126 11.68 12.00 10.98
C ALA A 126 12.14 13.29 10.29
N GLU A 127 12.75 14.23 11.03
CA GLU A 127 13.24 15.50 10.49
C GLU A 127 14.47 15.30 9.59
N GLU A 128 15.38 14.40 9.98
CA GLU A 128 16.53 14.02 9.18
C GLU A 128 16.11 13.28 7.90
N VAL A 129 15.11 12.40 7.98
CA VAL A 129 14.53 11.71 6.83
C VAL A 129 13.87 12.70 5.87
N LEU A 130 13.13 13.68 6.39
CA LEU A 130 12.54 14.75 5.59
C LEU A 130 13.62 15.54 4.85
N LYS A 131 14.64 16.02 5.57
CA LYS A 131 15.74 16.80 4.98
C LYS A 131 16.44 16.02 3.88
N ALA A 132 16.82 14.77 4.15
CA ALA A 132 17.44 13.91 3.15
C ALA A 132 16.53 13.66 1.94
N ARG A 133 15.21 13.58 2.14
CA ARG A 133 14.25 13.43 1.05
C ARG A 133 14.16 14.68 0.18
N LEU A 134 14.12 15.87 0.77
CA LEU A 134 14.07 17.14 0.04
C LEU A 134 15.35 17.40 -0.76
N GLU A 135 16.52 17.09 -0.17
CA GLU A 135 17.81 17.10 -0.87
C GLU A 135 17.77 16.14 -2.07
N MET A 136 17.34 14.90 -1.86
CA MET A 136 17.22 13.89 -2.91
C MET A 136 16.28 14.33 -4.05
N ILE A 137 15.15 14.97 -3.74
CA ILE A 137 14.21 15.52 -4.73
C ILE A 137 14.90 16.60 -5.57
N THR A 138 15.62 17.50 -4.92
CA THR A 138 16.35 18.60 -5.57
C THR A 138 17.44 18.06 -6.49
N ASP A 139 18.28 17.14 -6.01
CA ASP A 139 19.34 16.51 -6.80
C ASP A 139 18.78 15.78 -8.04
N HIS A 140 17.68 15.05 -7.84
CA HIS A 140 16.99 14.35 -8.93
C HIS A 140 16.35 15.29 -9.95
N TYR A 141 15.88 16.46 -9.52
CA TYR A 141 15.37 17.49 -10.41
C TYR A 141 16.51 18.10 -11.23
N GLU A 142 17.59 18.53 -10.59
CA GLU A 142 18.75 19.12 -11.27
C GLU A 142 19.40 18.12 -12.25
N ALA A 143 19.55 16.86 -11.88
CA ALA A 143 20.05 15.82 -12.77
C ALA A 143 19.19 15.63 -14.04
N ARG A 144 17.86 15.85 -13.96
CA ARG A 144 16.94 15.78 -15.11
C ARG A 144 16.95 17.05 -15.96
N ARG A 145 17.43 18.17 -15.43
CA ARG A 145 17.60 19.42 -16.18
C ARG A 145 18.84 19.40 -17.06
N VAL A 146 19.86 18.65 -16.67
CA VAL A 146 21.06 18.44 -17.49
C VAL A 146 20.63 17.68 -18.75
N PRO A 147 20.84 18.24 -19.95
CA PRO A 147 20.50 17.54 -21.18
C PRO A 147 21.32 16.25 -21.27
N ILE A 148 20.67 15.10 -21.13
CA ILE A 148 21.23 13.84 -21.63
C ILE A 148 21.35 14.06 -23.14
N ARG A 149 22.49 13.70 -23.75
CA ARG A 149 22.67 13.81 -25.21
C ARG A 149 21.52 13.07 -25.89
N VAL A 150 20.51 13.82 -26.30
CA VAL A 150 19.29 13.35 -26.95
C VAL A 150 19.72 12.83 -28.31
N GLY A 151 19.59 11.51 -28.53
CA GLY A 151 19.79 10.94 -29.86
C GLY A 151 18.74 11.47 -30.84
N GLU A 152 18.98 11.35 -32.15
CA GLU A 152 17.91 11.58 -33.12
C GLU A 152 16.72 10.64 -32.81
N GLY A 153 15.58 11.22 -32.42
CA GLY A 153 14.35 10.49 -32.13
C GLY A 153 13.93 10.42 -30.66
N ASP A 154 14.77 10.89 -29.72
CA ASP A 154 14.42 10.90 -28.30
C ASP A 154 13.42 12.03 -27.97
N VAL A 155 12.39 11.70 -27.19
CA VAL A 155 11.37 12.67 -26.74
C VAL A 155 11.96 13.56 -25.65
N PRO A 156 11.94 14.90 -25.79
CA PRO A 156 12.45 15.79 -24.77
C PRO A 156 11.65 15.65 -23.47
N TYR A 157 12.34 15.39 -22.37
CA TYR A 157 11.73 15.40 -21.04
C TYR A 157 11.98 16.75 -20.37
N ARG A 158 10.90 17.43 -19.96
CA ARG A 158 10.97 18.75 -19.32
C ARG A 158 10.52 18.65 -17.85
N PRO A 159 11.45 18.53 -16.88
CA PRO A 159 11.07 18.36 -15.48
C PRO A 159 10.32 19.60 -14.96
N ALA A 160 9.14 19.40 -14.37
CA ALA A 160 8.47 20.45 -13.61
C ALA A 160 9.28 20.82 -12.37
N PRO A 161 9.30 22.10 -11.95
CA PRO A 161 9.91 22.50 -10.67
C PRO A 161 9.33 21.70 -9.49
N PRO A 162 10.14 21.24 -8.52
CA PRO A 162 9.67 20.42 -7.41
C PRO A 162 8.53 21.04 -6.61
N ALA A 163 8.56 22.37 -6.43
CA ALA A 163 7.53 23.13 -5.71
C ALA A 163 6.12 23.04 -6.33
N THR A 164 5.98 22.50 -7.55
CA THR A 164 4.66 22.23 -8.15
C THR A 164 3.98 20.99 -7.59
N LEU A 165 4.72 20.11 -6.90
CA LEU A 165 4.22 18.83 -6.38
C LEU A 165 4.61 18.55 -4.93
N TYR A 166 5.79 19.00 -4.51
CA TYR A 166 6.36 18.72 -3.20
C TYR A 166 6.38 19.98 -2.35
N LEU A 167 6.08 19.81 -1.06
CA LEU A 167 6.28 20.85 -0.06
C LEU A 167 7.77 21.13 0.10
N ASP A 168 8.13 22.38 0.32
CA ASP A 168 9.45 22.75 0.83
C ASP A 168 9.48 22.78 2.37
N ASP A 169 10.62 23.15 2.95
CA ASP A 169 10.79 23.25 4.41
C ASP A 169 9.83 24.27 5.05
N ALA A 170 9.53 25.37 4.35
CA ALA A 170 8.66 26.43 4.86
C ALA A 170 7.20 25.98 4.85
N ASP A 171 6.74 25.39 3.74
CA ASP A 171 5.39 24.85 3.60
C ASP A 171 5.15 23.67 4.55
N TRP A 172 6.15 22.80 4.75
CA TRP A 172 6.09 21.73 5.74
C TRP A 172 5.92 22.27 7.16
N SER A 173 6.72 23.29 7.52
CA SER A 173 6.65 23.92 8.84
C SER A 173 5.30 24.62 9.05
N ALA A 174 4.80 25.32 8.03
CA ALA A 174 3.49 25.96 8.06
C ALA A 174 2.36 24.94 8.21
N MET A 175 2.40 23.84 7.46
CA MET A 175 1.43 22.75 7.54
C MET A 175 1.34 22.17 8.95
N LEU A 176 2.47 22.04 9.67
CA LEU A 176 2.50 21.49 11.02
C LEU A 176 2.14 22.49 12.12
N ALA A 177 2.20 23.80 11.85
CA ALA A 177 1.97 24.84 12.86
C ALA A 177 0.56 24.79 13.48
N ASP A 178 -0.42 24.37 12.68
CA ASP A 178 -1.83 24.27 13.11
C ASP A 178 -2.19 22.89 13.70
N CYS A 179 -1.22 21.98 13.81
CA CYS A 179 -1.43 20.62 14.27
C CYS A 179 -0.76 20.36 15.62
N ARG A 180 -1.38 19.50 16.43
CA ARG A 180 -0.70 18.95 17.61
C ARG A 180 0.31 17.90 17.14
N VAL A 181 1.60 18.17 17.37
CA VAL A 181 2.69 17.29 16.96
C VAL A 181 3.32 16.61 18.18
N LEU A 182 3.36 15.28 18.16
CA LEU A 182 4.06 14.42 19.10
C LEU A 182 5.35 13.91 18.44
N ARG A 183 6.48 14.02 19.12
CA ARG A 183 7.76 13.50 18.61
C ARG A 183 8.29 12.42 19.55
N PHE A 184 8.52 11.24 19.00
CA PHE A 184 9.12 10.14 19.73
C PHE A 184 10.64 10.16 19.56
N SER A 185 11.34 9.94 20.67
CA SER A 185 12.80 9.84 20.70
C SER A 185 13.20 8.74 21.67
N PRO A 186 14.17 7.87 21.33
CA PRO A 186 14.76 6.93 22.28
C PRO A 186 15.69 7.61 23.29
N PHE A 187 16.02 8.89 23.06
CA PHE A 187 16.92 9.66 23.92
C PHE A 187 16.15 10.64 24.80
N ALA A 188 16.70 10.95 25.97
CA ALA A 188 16.17 11.99 26.83
C ALA A 188 16.26 13.34 26.12
N VAL A 189 15.13 14.07 26.09
CA VAL A 189 15.05 15.42 25.53
C VAL A 189 14.63 16.39 26.64
N PRO A 190 15.20 17.62 26.71
CA PRO A 190 15.04 18.52 27.85
C PRO A 190 13.58 18.86 28.24
N GLU A 191 12.67 18.96 27.27
CA GLU A 191 11.26 19.32 27.48
C GLU A 191 10.28 18.17 27.16
N GLY A 192 10.79 16.93 27.14
CA GLY A 192 10.00 15.75 26.80
C GLY A 192 9.38 15.05 28.00
N ILE A 193 8.35 14.24 27.72
CA ILE A 193 7.77 13.31 28.69
C ILE A 193 8.52 11.98 28.57
N ALA A 194 9.13 11.52 29.67
CA ALA A 194 9.78 10.22 29.71
C ALA A 194 8.73 9.09 29.71
N ALA A 195 8.61 8.37 28.60
CA ALA A 195 7.69 7.23 28.48
C ALA A 195 8.15 5.97 29.25
N GLY A 196 9.38 5.95 29.78
CA GLY A 196 9.89 4.87 30.63
C GLY A 196 10.25 3.56 29.91
N GLY A 197 10.11 3.52 28.58
CA GLY A 197 10.46 2.38 27.75
C GLY A 197 11.96 2.09 27.73
N ARG A 198 12.33 0.81 27.78
CA ARG A 198 13.70 0.31 27.62
C ARG A 198 13.71 -0.91 26.70
N PRO A 199 14.79 -1.17 25.95
CA PRO A 199 14.93 -2.42 25.19
C PRO A 199 14.73 -3.65 26.08
N GLY A 200 14.03 -4.66 25.56
CA GLY A 200 13.83 -5.93 26.24
C GLY A 200 15.10 -6.80 26.24
N PRO A 201 15.17 -7.82 27.11
CA PRO A 201 16.29 -8.75 27.14
C PRO A 201 16.33 -9.59 25.85
N LEU A 202 17.55 -9.84 25.37
CA LEU A 202 17.79 -10.71 24.22
C LEU A 202 18.24 -12.08 24.70
N PHE A 203 17.65 -13.14 24.15
CA PHE A 203 18.03 -14.51 24.50
C PHE A 203 19.08 -15.12 23.55
N ALA A 204 19.72 -14.27 22.73
CA ALA A 204 20.77 -14.70 21.81
C ALA A 204 21.99 -15.28 22.53
N GLU A 205 22.41 -14.69 23.64
CA GLU A 205 23.55 -15.17 24.42
C GLU A 205 23.29 -16.55 25.02
N ALA A 206 22.11 -16.77 25.61
CA ALA A 206 21.69 -18.08 26.11
C ALA A 206 21.69 -19.14 24.99
N ARG A 207 21.26 -18.77 23.77
CA ARG A 207 21.34 -19.65 22.58
C ARG A 207 22.79 -20.00 22.24
N SER A 208 23.66 -18.99 22.16
CA SER A 208 25.07 -19.17 21.80
C SER A 208 25.86 -19.95 22.85
N ALA A 209 25.49 -19.85 24.12
CA ALA A 209 26.08 -20.59 25.23
C ALA A 209 25.57 -22.04 25.34
N GLY A 210 24.59 -22.45 24.52
CA GLY A 210 23.96 -23.77 24.60
C GLY A 210 23.06 -23.95 25.83
N GLU A 211 22.67 -22.86 26.47
CA GLU A 211 21.77 -22.88 27.62
C GLU A 211 20.31 -23.12 27.19
N ASN A 212 19.49 -23.61 28.11
CA ASN A 212 18.06 -23.72 27.86
C ASN A 212 17.41 -22.33 27.87
N VAL A 213 17.18 -21.81 26.66
CA VAL A 213 16.52 -20.51 26.40
C VAL A 213 15.18 -20.38 27.12
N PHE A 214 14.39 -21.45 27.21
CA PHE A 214 13.09 -21.40 27.87
C PHE A 214 13.24 -21.33 29.40
N ALA A 215 14.30 -21.90 29.96
CA ALA A 215 14.62 -21.72 31.39
C ALA A 215 15.05 -20.28 31.69
N ALA A 216 15.88 -19.67 30.82
CA ALA A 216 16.25 -18.27 30.93
C ALA A 216 15.01 -17.35 30.78
N TYR A 217 14.12 -17.65 29.84
CA TYR A 217 12.86 -16.94 29.66
C TYR A 217 11.94 -17.09 30.88
N ALA A 218 11.82 -18.29 31.46
CA ALA A 218 11.07 -18.52 32.68
C ALA A 218 11.59 -17.68 33.85
N ALA A 219 12.91 -17.60 34.02
CA ALA A 219 13.54 -16.77 35.04
C ALA A 219 13.24 -15.28 34.84
N MET A 220 13.28 -14.81 33.58
CA MET A 220 12.88 -13.45 33.22
C MET A 220 11.42 -13.19 33.59
N VAL A 221 10.49 -14.05 33.15
CA VAL A 221 9.05 -13.96 33.47
C VAL A 221 8.80 -13.83 34.97
N GLN A 222 9.50 -14.61 35.80
CA GLN A 222 9.40 -14.53 37.26
C GLN A 222 9.95 -13.22 37.82
N GLY A 223 11.06 -12.71 37.26
CA GLY A 223 11.61 -11.40 37.62
C GLY A 223 10.65 -10.25 37.27
N GLU A 224 10.03 -10.31 36.09
CA GLU A 224 9.05 -9.32 35.63
C GLU A 224 7.78 -9.32 36.48
N ALA A 225 7.26 -10.51 36.83
CA ALA A 225 6.13 -10.65 37.74
C ALA A 225 6.43 -10.02 39.12
N LYS A 226 7.61 -10.26 39.69
CA LYS A 226 8.05 -9.63 40.96
C LYS A 226 8.16 -8.11 40.85
N ALA A 227 8.56 -7.60 39.68
CA ALA A 227 8.60 -6.18 39.37
C ALA A 227 7.21 -5.58 39.05
N LYS A 228 6.13 -6.37 39.18
CA LYS A 228 4.74 -5.99 38.84
C LYS A 228 4.58 -5.57 37.37
N ARG A 229 5.33 -6.20 36.47
CA ARG A 229 5.23 -6.02 35.02
C ARG A 229 4.61 -7.25 34.40
N ARG A 230 3.58 -7.05 33.57
CA ARG A 230 2.90 -8.13 32.82
C ARG A 230 3.86 -8.72 31.78
N PRO A 231 4.27 -9.98 31.88
CA PRO A 231 5.02 -10.65 30.83
C PRO A 231 4.12 -10.89 29.60
N VAL A 232 4.55 -10.43 28.45
CA VAL A 232 3.87 -10.59 27.16
C VAL A 232 4.83 -11.19 26.15
N LEU A 233 4.38 -12.19 25.39
CA LEU A 233 5.10 -12.72 24.23
C LEU A 233 4.31 -12.38 22.96
N ALA A 234 4.92 -11.56 22.12
CA ALA A 234 4.32 -11.07 20.88
C ALA A 234 4.65 -12.00 19.71
N ALA A 235 3.59 -12.56 19.13
CA ALA A 235 3.65 -13.46 17.98
C ALA A 235 3.22 -12.76 16.69
N TRP A 236 3.80 -13.13 15.56
CA TRP A 236 3.47 -12.52 14.25
C TRP A 236 2.11 -12.93 13.69
N SER A 237 1.59 -14.08 14.09
CA SER A 237 0.33 -14.63 13.59
C SER A 237 -0.33 -15.52 14.64
N ARG A 238 -1.62 -15.80 14.47
CA ARG A 238 -2.36 -16.76 15.31
C ARG A 238 -1.68 -18.13 15.35
N GLY A 239 -1.24 -18.64 14.20
CA GLY A 239 -0.53 -19.93 14.13
C GLY A 239 0.84 -19.89 14.82
N SER A 240 1.54 -18.75 14.83
CA SER A 240 2.78 -18.63 15.61
C SER A 240 2.51 -18.57 17.12
N ARG A 241 1.45 -17.86 17.52
CA ARG A 241 0.98 -17.78 18.91
C ARG A 241 0.69 -19.17 19.50
N GLU A 242 -0.01 -20.02 18.75
CA GLU A 242 -0.33 -21.40 19.16
C GLU A 242 0.93 -22.24 19.34
N ARG A 243 1.85 -22.20 18.37
CA ARG A 243 3.14 -22.91 18.47
C ARG A 243 3.97 -22.45 19.66
N LEU A 244 4.09 -21.14 19.86
CA LEU A 244 4.80 -20.56 21.01
C LEU A 244 4.17 -20.99 22.32
N GLY A 245 2.84 -20.99 22.40
CA GLY A 245 2.13 -21.48 23.58
C GLY A 245 2.41 -22.94 23.90
N ASN A 246 2.49 -23.81 22.89
CA ASN A 246 2.86 -25.21 23.10
C ASN A 246 4.31 -25.35 23.58
N LEU A 247 5.26 -24.66 22.94
CA LEU A 247 6.67 -24.65 23.33
C LEU A 247 6.88 -24.17 24.77
N LEU A 248 6.19 -23.11 25.19
CA LEU A 248 6.27 -22.61 26.55
C LEU A 248 5.75 -23.65 27.56
N ARG A 249 4.61 -24.28 27.29
CA ARG A 249 4.03 -25.30 28.18
C ARG A 249 4.90 -26.54 28.31
N GLU A 250 5.46 -27.03 27.21
CA GLU A 250 6.41 -28.16 27.20
C GLU A 250 7.65 -27.88 28.04
N ASN A 251 8.06 -26.61 28.15
CA ASN A 251 9.18 -26.15 28.95
C ASN A 251 8.78 -25.59 30.33
N GLY A 252 7.55 -25.86 30.80
CA GLY A 252 7.09 -25.49 32.14
C GLY A 252 6.76 -24.01 32.34
N VAL A 253 6.65 -23.22 31.29
CA VAL A 253 6.24 -21.80 31.34
C VAL A 253 4.74 -21.69 31.10
N ARG A 254 4.02 -21.11 32.07
CA ARG A 254 2.56 -20.90 31.96
C ARG A 254 2.27 -19.76 31.00
N ALA A 255 1.46 -20.03 29.98
CA ALA A 255 1.13 -19.06 28.96
C ALA A 255 -0.31 -19.23 28.47
N GLU A 256 -1.00 -18.10 28.30
CA GLU A 256 -2.39 -18.03 27.86
C GLU A 256 -2.56 -17.00 26.75
N ALA A 257 -3.48 -17.26 25.83
CA ALA A 257 -3.78 -16.34 24.74
C ALA A 257 -4.56 -15.13 25.24
N ALA A 258 -4.18 -13.95 24.77
CA ALA A 258 -4.92 -12.70 24.93
C ALA A 258 -5.17 -12.07 23.56
N GLU A 259 -6.39 -11.60 23.34
CA GLU A 259 -6.77 -10.91 22.09
C GLU A 259 -6.52 -9.40 22.16
N ASP A 260 -6.46 -8.84 23.38
CA ASP A 260 -6.20 -7.43 23.62
C ASP A 260 -5.42 -7.20 24.93
N TRP A 261 -5.06 -5.93 25.18
CA TRP A 261 -4.32 -5.54 26.38
C TRP A 261 -5.13 -5.72 27.67
N LYS A 262 -6.45 -5.60 27.61
CA LYS A 262 -7.31 -5.78 28.78
C LYS A 262 -7.30 -7.24 29.25
N ALA A 263 -7.42 -8.17 28.31
CA ALA A 263 -7.31 -9.61 28.56
C ALA A 263 -5.91 -9.97 29.05
N ALA A 264 -4.85 -9.43 28.43
CA ALA A 264 -3.47 -9.67 28.86
C ALA A 264 -3.23 -9.24 30.32
N ARG A 265 -3.77 -8.07 30.73
CA ARG A 265 -3.64 -7.58 32.10
C ARG A 265 -4.42 -8.39 33.14
N ALA A 266 -5.52 -9.03 32.75
CA ALA A 266 -6.39 -9.78 33.64
C ALA A 266 -5.83 -11.16 34.04
N LEU A 267 -4.78 -11.63 33.36
CA LEU A 267 -4.12 -12.90 33.68
C LEU A 267 -3.43 -12.85 35.06
N PRO A 268 -3.15 -13.98 35.72
CA PRO A 268 -2.31 -14.01 36.92
C PRO A 268 -0.88 -13.54 36.61
N ASP A 269 -0.21 -12.82 37.51
CA ASP A 269 1.07 -12.13 37.27
C ASP A 269 2.19 -13.03 36.70
N ASP A 270 2.19 -14.32 37.03
CA ASP A 270 3.13 -15.35 36.59
C ASP A 270 2.63 -16.16 35.37
N VAL A 271 1.62 -15.68 34.64
CA VAL A 271 1.21 -16.18 33.31
C VAL A 271 1.66 -15.22 32.22
N VAL A 272 2.37 -15.77 31.23
CA VAL A 272 2.75 -15.04 30.01
C VAL A 272 1.51 -14.82 29.14
N ALA A 273 1.22 -13.57 28.81
CA ALA A 273 0.19 -13.23 27.83
C ALA A 273 0.71 -13.42 26.40
N LEU A 274 0.11 -14.33 25.63
CA LEU A 274 0.42 -14.54 24.24
C LEU A 274 -0.48 -13.68 23.36
N VAL A 275 0.10 -12.73 22.62
CA VAL A 275 -0.65 -11.79 21.78
C VAL A 275 -0.22 -11.89 20.32
N VAL A 276 -1.12 -11.53 19.39
CA VAL A 276 -0.76 -11.40 17.97
C VAL A 276 -0.43 -9.93 17.70
N MET A 277 0.87 -9.62 17.71
CA MET A 277 1.41 -8.28 17.49
C MET A 277 2.77 -8.42 16.79
N GLY A 278 2.86 -7.99 15.55
CA GLY A 278 4.09 -8.07 14.75
C GLY A 278 5.09 -7.00 15.17
N ILE A 279 5.99 -7.36 16.09
CA ILE A 279 7.13 -6.53 16.49
C ILE A 279 8.43 -7.29 16.29
N GLU A 280 9.49 -6.57 15.95
CA GLU A 280 10.82 -7.12 15.75
C GLU A 280 11.57 -7.28 17.08
N ARG A 281 11.39 -6.31 17.98
CA ARG A 281 12.07 -6.24 19.27
C ARG A 281 11.08 -5.98 20.40
N GLY A 282 11.24 -6.73 21.47
CA GLY A 282 10.59 -6.53 22.74
C GLY A 282 11.11 -5.30 23.47
N PHE A 283 10.32 -4.85 24.43
CA PHE A 283 10.62 -3.70 25.27
C PHE A 283 10.03 -3.90 26.66
N ILE A 284 10.57 -3.17 27.63
CA ILE A 284 10.03 -3.09 28.96
C ILE A 284 9.58 -1.65 29.21
N ALA A 285 8.38 -1.49 29.75
CA ALA A 285 7.83 -0.19 30.14
C ALA A 285 7.10 -0.32 31.50
N GLU A 286 6.45 0.75 31.93
CA GLU A 286 5.67 0.72 33.17
C GLU A 286 4.54 -0.32 33.09
N GLY A 287 4.55 -1.29 34.00
CA GLY A 287 3.52 -2.33 34.11
C GLY A 287 3.54 -3.42 33.02
N ILE A 288 4.48 -3.40 32.07
CA ILE A 288 4.55 -4.37 30.96
C ILE A 288 5.99 -4.73 30.58
N ALA A 289 6.21 -5.99 30.26
CA ALA A 289 7.44 -6.50 29.66
C ALA A 289 7.07 -7.33 28.43
N VAL A 290 7.33 -6.79 27.24
CA VAL A 290 7.06 -7.43 25.97
C VAL A 290 8.33 -8.09 25.45
N THR A 291 8.22 -9.36 25.07
CA THR A 291 9.26 -10.10 24.34
C THR A 291 8.74 -10.35 22.92
N ALA A 292 9.54 -10.07 21.90
CA ALA A 292 9.20 -10.47 20.54
C ALA A 292 9.55 -11.95 20.31
N GLU A 293 8.84 -12.61 19.38
CA GLU A 293 9.17 -13.98 18.95
C GLU A 293 10.65 -14.12 18.57
N GLN A 294 11.23 -13.10 17.94
CA GLN A 294 12.62 -13.08 17.48
C GLN A 294 13.63 -12.91 18.62
N ASP A 295 13.27 -12.23 19.71
CA ASP A 295 14.16 -12.11 20.87
C ASP A 295 14.37 -13.48 21.51
N LEU A 296 13.30 -14.28 21.59
CA LEU A 296 13.28 -15.60 22.20
C LEU A 296 13.86 -16.69 21.28
N LEU A 297 13.43 -16.75 20.01
CA LEU A 297 13.81 -17.83 19.09
C LEU A 297 14.94 -17.48 18.13
N GLY A 298 15.31 -16.20 18.02
CA GLY A 298 16.23 -15.68 17.01
C GLY A 298 15.53 -15.24 15.73
N GLU A 299 16.29 -14.63 14.83
CA GLU A 299 15.76 -14.18 13.54
C GLU A 299 15.30 -15.38 12.70
N ARG A 300 14.02 -15.37 12.36
CA ARG A 300 13.52 -16.14 11.21
C ARG A 300 13.71 -15.29 9.97
N ILE A 301 14.37 -15.82 8.94
CA ILE A 301 14.27 -15.32 7.56
C ILE A 301 12.85 -15.63 7.07
N ALA A 302 11.85 -14.91 7.56
CA ALA A 302 10.46 -15.07 7.16
C ALA A 302 10.23 -14.25 5.88
N ARG A 303 10.44 -14.87 4.71
CA ARG A 303 9.90 -14.32 3.46
C ARG A 303 8.37 -14.34 3.56
N PRO A 304 7.65 -13.23 3.31
CA PRO A 304 6.20 -13.27 3.18
C PRO A 304 5.83 -14.30 2.10
N PRO A 305 4.80 -15.13 2.30
CA PRO A 305 4.36 -16.03 1.24
C PRO A 305 3.92 -15.18 0.04
N ARG A 306 4.59 -15.34 -1.11
CA ARG A 306 4.12 -14.77 -2.38
C ARG A 306 2.72 -15.32 -2.62
N ARG A 307 1.75 -14.44 -2.81
CA ARG A 307 0.38 -14.79 -3.20
C ARG A 307 0.46 -15.66 -4.46
N ARG A 308 0.25 -16.96 -4.32
CA ARG A 308 0.25 -17.91 -5.43
C ARG A 308 -1.00 -17.60 -6.26
N ARG A 309 -0.83 -17.08 -7.48
CA ARG A 309 -1.92 -17.00 -8.46
C ARG A 309 -2.44 -18.43 -8.67
N ARG A 310 -3.74 -18.65 -8.51
CA ARG A 310 -4.38 -19.94 -8.78
C ARG A 310 -4.27 -20.21 -10.28
N ALA A 311 -4.04 -21.48 -10.64
CA ALA A 311 -3.85 -21.95 -12.00
C ALA A 311 -5.10 -21.82 -12.90
N ASP A 312 -6.23 -21.40 -12.33
CA ASP A 312 -7.50 -21.22 -13.02
C ASP A 312 -7.49 -20.05 -14.02
N GLN A 313 -6.41 -19.23 -14.04
CA GLN A 313 -6.21 -18.15 -15.00
C GLN A 313 -5.84 -18.60 -16.42
N PHE A 314 -5.67 -19.91 -16.67
CA PHE A 314 -5.23 -20.43 -17.97
C PHE A 314 -6.38 -20.66 -18.99
N ILE A 315 -7.65 -20.53 -18.57
CA ILE A 315 -8.81 -20.87 -19.42
C ILE A 315 -9.41 -19.62 -20.13
N ALA A 316 -8.88 -18.42 -19.88
CA ALA A 316 -9.35 -17.17 -20.51
C ALA A 316 -8.73 -16.88 -21.89
N ASP A 317 -7.79 -17.70 -22.37
CA ASP A 317 -6.97 -17.40 -23.56
C ASP A 317 -7.66 -17.71 -24.91
N ALA A 318 -8.84 -18.36 -24.91
CA ALA A 318 -9.55 -18.71 -26.15
C ALA A 318 -10.18 -17.48 -26.86
N THR A 319 -10.25 -16.33 -26.21
CA THR A 319 -10.75 -15.06 -26.77
C THR A 319 -9.66 -14.11 -27.26
N GLU A 320 -8.38 -14.47 -27.14
CA GLU A 320 -7.24 -13.65 -27.57
C GLU A 320 -6.69 -14.04 -28.95
N ILE A 321 -7.39 -14.89 -29.70
CA ILE A 321 -6.94 -15.31 -31.04
C ILE A 321 -7.24 -14.19 -32.04
N ALA A 322 -6.18 -13.56 -32.55
CA ALA A 322 -6.25 -12.59 -33.63
C ALA A 322 -6.24 -13.29 -34.99
N GLU A 323 -6.80 -12.62 -36.00
CA GLU A 323 -6.71 -13.10 -37.38
C GLU A 323 -5.23 -13.23 -37.79
N GLY A 324 -4.87 -14.40 -38.30
CA GLY A 324 -3.49 -14.73 -38.64
C GLY A 324 -2.74 -15.56 -37.60
N ASP A 325 -3.28 -15.75 -36.40
CA ASP A 325 -2.66 -16.58 -35.36
C ASP A 325 -2.65 -18.06 -35.74
N LEU A 326 -1.60 -18.76 -35.32
CA LEU A 326 -1.48 -20.20 -35.50
C LEU A 326 -2.28 -20.92 -34.42
N VAL A 327 -3.25 -21.72 -34.83
CA VAL A 327 -4.12 -22.51 -33.97
C VAL A 327 -3.92 -23.99 -34.23
N VAL A 328 -4.11 -24.83 -33.21
CA VAL A 328 -3.99 -26.28 -33.37
C VAL A 328 -5.37 -26.91 -33.29
N HIS A 329 -5.82 -27.50 -34.40
CA HIS A 329 -7.04 -28.30 -34.43
C HIS A 329 -6.72 -29.74 -34.03
N GLN A 330 -7.47 -30.29 -33.09
CA GLN A 330 -7.21 -31.63 -32.53
C GLN A 330 -7.11 -32.72 -33.61
N ASP A 331 -7.98 -32.66 -34.62
CA ASP A 331 -8.02 -33.64 -35.71
C ASP A 331 -7.21 -33.26 -36.95
N HIS A 332 -6.80 -32.00 -37.10
CA HIS A 332 -6.25 -31.47 -38.35
C HIS A 332 -4.85 -30.83 -38.22
N GLY A 333 -4.32 -30.73 -37.00
CA GLY A 333 -2.99 -30.18 -36.76
C GLY A 333 -2.95 -28.65 -36.78
N ILE A 334 -1.80 -28.07 -37.10
CA ILE A 334 -1.57 -26.62 -37.04
C ILE A 334 -2.23 -25.95 -38.26
N GLY A 335 -3.13 -25.01 -38.01
CA GLY A 335 -3.77 -24.15 -39.00
C GLY A 335 -3.61 -22.67 -38.62
N ARG A 336 -4.13 -21.78 -39.47
CA ARG A 336 -4.18 -20.34 -39.22
C ARG A 336 -5.62 -19.90 -39.01
N TYR A 337 -5.88 -19.11 -37.97
CA TYR A 337 -7.21 -18.57 -37.72
C TYR A 337 -7.50 -17.41 -38.68
N GLU A 338 -8.60 -17.49 -39.43
CA GLU A 338 -9.02 -16.47 -40.42
C GLU A 338 -10.33 -15.76 -40.01
N GLY A 339 -10.63 -15.74 -38.70
CA GLY A 339 -11.84 -15.11 -38.16
C GLY A 339 -13.07 -16.02 -38.11
N LEU A 340 -14.22 -15.43 -37.80
CA LEU A 340 -15.51 -16.12 -37.72
C LEU A 340 -16.37 -15.78 -38.93
N VAL A 341 -16.98 -16.79 -39.55
CA VAL A 341 -17.97 -16.64 -40.63
C VAL A 341 -19.29 -17.23 -40.16
N THR A 342 -20.37 -16.45 -40.28
CA THR A 342 -21.73 -16.96 -40.07
C THR A 342 -22.15 -17.80 -41.28
N ILE A 343 -22.53 -19.05 -41.05
CA ILE A 343 -23.03 -19.95 -42.10
C ILE A 343 -24.50 -20.24 -41.78
N GLU A 344 -25.39 -19.95 -42.72
CA GLU A 344 -26.80 -20.36 -42.63
C GLU A 344 -26.93 -21.85 -42.99
N VAL A 345 -27.57 -22.63 -42.12
CA VAL A 345 -27.80 -24.06 -42.36
C VAL A 345 -29.28 -24.37 -42.14
N SER A 346 -29.98 -24.68 -43.23
CA SER A 346 -31.41 -25.04 -43.24
C SER A 346 -32.37 -23.93 -42.74
N GLY A 347 -32.09 -22.67 -43.08
CA GLY A 347 -33.00 -21.55 -42.82
C GLY A 347 -32.93 -20.96 -41.41
N ALA A 348 -31.85 -21.22 -40.68
CA ALA A 348 -31.43 -20.51 -39.47
C ALA A 348 -29.91 -20.32 -39.46
#